data_AF-A0A1B6GQV4-F1
#
_entry.id   AF-A0A1B6GQV4-F1
#
_cell.length_a   1.000
_cell.length_b   1.000
_cell.length_c   1.000
_cell.angle_alpha   90.00
_cell.angle_beta   90.00
_cell.angle_gamma   90.00
#
_symmetry.space_group_name_H-M   'P 1'
#
loop_
_entity.id
_entity.type
_entity.pdbx_description
1 polymer ?
#
loop_
_entity_poly.entity_id
_entity_poly.type
_entity_poly.pdbx_seq_one_letter_code
_entity_poly.pdbx_strand_id
1 'polypeptide(L)'
;AQTLAFYSILRKPHLNNVPKVSVLDQMGLLIEELGLAQVLDTKVSSLTASELQRLNLACHLLANTEILVLDRPTAHMDIFDTFFLVEFLRQWAGGGTGGLSGRIVILTLQPPTYEIFTMVSRVVLISGGRLMYSGRRRDMLPYFSTADYPCPAYKNPSDYYLDLVTLDDLSAEAMLESSQRIEQLAELFRRRQEPLSDPGPPQALPGKTKVANICSQFTAVFLRQSVYCQPSSLCQWIAHLLLACVLSLVVGAVFWDLPSSDPLLLQADRLGYHYTMMCVVGATLLPLVAISRTHDTDRLAAESDIKDNLYSRFMYIFVATLVSVPASVLVWLGFIIPAYAMTGLYNQGPSSDGFHPYIGYMLVYLCTLQCLVTLLSYLCPGRLSAALLTALVVLGISLVCGFPVHRRDLPITLDTHLAVISPARWILPPLAAREYADDALVASSAQHICKKNQVQRQDIIVQLPCPSPDGVAALSYHGLQLPGALPLSLSYPPYIPPLVLAVACLLLIPAAYIFSSRCYKLKNRRRNKY
;
A
#
# COMPACT_ATOMS: atom_id res chain seq x y z
N ALA A 1 -14.85 -16.44 6.14
CA ALA A 1 -15.32 -15.83 7.41
C ALA A 1 -14.63 -14.51 7.77
N GLN A 2 -13.29 -14.42 7.73
CA GLN A 2 -12.53 -13.26 8.23
C GLN A 2 -12.93 -11.92 7.61
N THR A 3 -13.22 -11.89 6.30
CA THR A 3 -13.69 -10.68 5.60
C THR A 3 -15.02 -10.16 6.16
N LEU A 4 -15.98 -11.03 6.44
CA LEU A 4 -17.26 -10.64 7.00
C LEU A 4 -17.11 -10.14 8.44
N ALA A 5 -16.24 -10.76 9.24
CA ALA A 5 -15.91 -10.29 10.58
C ALA A 5 -15.27 -8.89 10.56
N PHE A 6 -14.40 -8.61 9.58
CA PHE A 6 -13.81 -7.28 9.40
C PHE A 6 -14.88 -6.22 9.08
N TYR A 7 -15.81 -6.52 8.17
CA TYR A 7 -16.90 -5.60 7.82
C TYR A 7 -17.86 -5.36 8.98
N SER A 8 -18.13 -6.39 9.80
CA SER A 8 -19.06 -6.30 10.92
C SER A 8 -18.54 -5.48 12.10
N ILE A 9 -17.21 -5.40 12.27
CA ILE A 9 -16.59 -4.49 13.25
C ILE A 9 -16.74 -3.02 12.82
N LEU A 10 -16.67 -2.76 11.51
CA LEU A 10 -16.59 -1.41 10.95
C LEU A 10 -17.94 -0.77 10.63
N ARG A 11 -18.95 -1.59 10.31
CA ARG A 11 -20.31 -1.14 10.02
C ARG A 11 -21.30 -1.80 10.96
N LYS A 12 -22.14 -0.98 11.60
CA LYS A 12 -23.22 -1.46 12.45
C LYS A 12 -24.59 -1.03 11.92
N PRO A 13 -25.62 -1.87 12.04
CA PRO A 13 -26.98 -1.53 11.64
C PRO A 13 -27.53 -0.36 12.47
N HIS A 14 -28.46 0.40 11.89
CA HIS A 14 -29.14 1.48 12.59
C HIS A 14 -30.15 0.88 13.59
N LEU A 15 -29.94 1.17 14.88
CA LEU A 15 -30.38 0.38 16.02
C LEU A 15 -31.79 0.72 16.53
N ASN A 16 -32.75 0.99 15.65
CA ASN A 16 -34.04 1.52 16.11
C ASN A 16 -35.16 0.51 16.30
N ASN A 17 -35.12 -0.75 15.82
CA ASN A 17 -36.22 -1.70 16.07
C ASN A 17 -35.93 -3.20 15.84
N VAL A 18 -34.69 -3.62 15.62
CA VAL A 18 -34.39 -5.04 15.39
C VAL A 18 -34.09 -5.71 16.75
N PRO A 19 -34.62 -6.92 17.04
CA PRO A 19 -34.19 -7.70 18.21
C PRO A 19 -32.66 -7.78 18.24
N LYS A 20 -32.07 -7.90 19.44
CA LYS A 20 -30.63 -8.07 19.65
C LYS A 20 -30.15 -9.43 19.10
N VAL A 21 -30.31 -9.67 17.80
CA VAL A 21 -29.65 -10.76 17.10
C VAL A 21 -28.16 -10.43 17.16
N SER A 22 -27.37 -11.39 17.61
CA SER A 22 -25.94 -11.18 17.67
C SER A 22 -25.41 -11.00 16.24
N VAL A 23 -24.42 -10.13 16.07
CA VAL A 23 -23.81 -9.88 14.75
C VAL A 23 -23.27 -11.17 14.12
N LEU A 24 -22.86 -12.13 14.96
CA LEU A 24 -22.38 -13.45 14.54
C LEU A 24 -23.51 -14.32 13.98
N ASP A 25 -24.69 -14.31 14.60
CA ASP A 25 -25.85 -15.06 14.09
C ASP A 25 -26.31 -14.49 12.75
N GLN A 26 -26.33 -13.17 12.60
CA GLN A 26 -26.64 -12.51 11.34
C GLN A 26 -25.62 -12.87 10.25
N MET A 27 -24.33 -12.94 10.60
CA MET A 27 -23.30 -13.41 9.67
C MET A 27 -23.52 -14.86 9.26
N GLY A 28 -23.86 -15.74 10.20
CA GLY A 28 -24.15 -17.15 9.92
C GLY A 28 -25.31 -17.32 8.94
N LEU A 29 -26.42 -16.62 9.18
CA LEU A 29 -27.59 -16.63 8.29
C LEU A 29 -27.24 -16.15 6.89
N LEU A 30 -26.52 -15.03 6.75
CA LEU A 30 -26.14 -14.52 5.42
C LEU A 30 -25.18 -15.46 4.68
N ILE A 31 -24.30 -16.17 5.41
CA ILE A 31 -23.39 -17.16 4.81
C ILE A 31 -24.20 -18.34 4.25
N GLU A 32 -25.21 -18.79 4.98
CA GLU A 32 -26.08 -19.89 4.55
C GLU A 32 -26.97 -19.46 3.38
N GLU A 33 -27.66 -18.32 3.49
CA GLU A 33 -28.58 -17.80 2.46
C GLU A 33 -27.87 -17.50 1.13
N LEU A 34 -26.60 -17.10 1.14
CA LEU A 34 -25.81 -16.83 -0.07
C LEU A 34 -25.02 -18.05 -0.57
N GLY A 35 -25.15 -19.21 0.08
CA GLY A 35 -24.45 -20.44 -0.32
C GLY A 35 -22.93 -20.39 -0.12
N LEU A 36 -22.44 -19.59 0.82
CA LEU A 36 -21.00 -19.40 1.08
C LEU A 36 -20.43 -20.34 2.14
N ALA A 37 -21.24 -21.25 2.70
CA ALA A 37 -20.83 -22.15 3.78
C ALA A 37 -19.66 -23.07 3.39
N GLN A 38 -19.65 -23.57 2.15
CA GLN A 38 -18.61 -24.49 1.66
C GLN A 38 -17.24 -23.82 1.49
N VAL A 39 -17.22 -22.50 1.29
CA VAL A 39 -16.02 -21.71 1.00
C VAL A 39 -15.54 -20.86 2.19
N LEU A 40 -16.09 -21.11 3.38
CA LEU A 40 -15.92 -20.27 4.57
C LEU A 40 -14.44 -20.07 4.98
N ASP A 41 -13.62 -21.13 4.87
CA ASP A 41 -12.20 -21.15 5.23
C ASP A 41 -11.25 -21.07 4.03
N THR A 42 -11.78 -20.79 2.84
CA THR A 42 -10.96 -20.64 1.64
C THR A 42 -10.38 -19.23 1.53
N LYS A 43 -9.23 -19.11 0.86
CA LYS A 43 -8.61 -17.80 0.60
C LYS A 43 -9.46 -17.03 -0.41
N VAL A 44 -9.64 -15.72 -0.19
CA VAL A 44 -10.42 -14.88 -1.13
C VAL A 44 -9.84 -14.91 -2.54
N SER A 45 -8.52 -15.06 -2.69
CA SER A 45 -7.84 -15.17 -3.99
C SER A 45 -8.13 -16.47 -4.75
N SER A 46 -8.66 -17.50 -4.09
CA SER A 46 -9.03 -18.78 -4.71
C SER A 46 -10.52 -18.91 -4.96
N LEU A 47 -11.33 -17.93 -4.57
CA LEU A 47 -12.78 -17.93 -4.84
C LEU A 47 -13.06 -17.75 -6.32
N THR A 48 -14.16 -18.34 -6.79
CA THR A 48 -14.69 -18.06 -8.12
C THR A 48 -15.21 -16.63 -8.19
N ALA A 49 -15.37 -16.09 -9.40
CA ALA A 49 -15.87 -14.73 -9.59
C ALA A 49 -17.28 -14.55 -9.00
N SER A 50 -18.15 -15.55 -9.13
CA SER A 50 -19.52 -15.51 -8.61
C SER A 50 -19.57 -15.62 -7.08
N GLU A 51 -18.72 -16.45 -6.47
CA GLU A 51 -18.56 -16.51 -5.01
C GLU A 51 -18.02 -15.19 -4.44
N LEU A 52 -17.06 -14.56 -5.12
CA LEU A 52 -16.53 -13.26 -4.72
C LEU A 52 -17.61 -12.16 -4.77
N GLN A 53 -18.47 -12.17 -5.78
CA GLN A 53 -19.60 -11.24 -5.85
C GLN A 53 -20.62 -11.48 -4.75
N ARG A 54 -20.97 -12.75 -4.47
CA ARG A 54 -21.81 -13.12 -3.34
C ARG A 54 -21.22 -12.67 -2.00
N LEU A 55 -19.91 -12.85 -1.80
CA LEU A 55 -19.19 -12.36 -0.61
C LEU A 55 -19.24 -10.83 -0.49
N ASN A 56 -19.05 -10.11 -1.59
CA ASN A 56 -19.13 -8.65 -1.60
C ASN A 56 -20.55 -8.17 -1.26
N LEU A 57 -21.57 -8.81 -1.82
CA LEU A 57 -22.96 -8.57 -1.45
C LEU A 57 -23.20 -8.82 0.03
N ALA A 58 -22.76 -9.96 0.57
CA ALA A 58 -22.86 -10.30 1.99
C ALA A 58 -22.27 -9.21 2.89
N CYS A 59 -21.09 -8.70 2.55
CA CYS A 59 -20.41 -7.63 3.28
C CYS A 59 -21.25 -6.34 3.38
N HIS A 60 -22.02 -6.03 2.33
CA HIS A 60 -22.91 -4.87 2.30
C HIS A 60 -24.24 -5.12 3.03
N LEU A 61 -24.77 -6.35 2.96
CA LEU A 61 -26.01 -6.74 3.62
C LEU A 61 -25.90 -6.82 5.15
N LEU A 62 -24.70 -7.02 5.70
CA LEU A 62 -24.44 -6.97 7.15
C LEU A 62 -24.90 -5.67 7.79
N ALA A 63 -24.85 -4.55 7.05
CA ALA A 63 -25.29 -3.26 7.54
C ALA A 63 -26.81 -3.14 7.71
N ASN A 64 -27.59 -4.14 7.25
CA ASN A 64 -29.05 -4.19 7.28
C ASN A 64 -29.69 -2.89 6.75
N THR A 65 -29.32 -2.51 5.53
CA THR A 65 -29.82 -1.29 4.87
C THR A 65 -31.20 -1.49 4.25
N GLU A 66 -32.05 -0.48 4.32
CA GLU A 66 -33.39 -0.48 3.70
C GLU A 66 -33.33 -0.30 2.18
N ILE A 67 -32.31 0.41 1.68
CA ILE A 67 -32.09 0.66 0.24
C ILE A 67 -30.75 0.05 -0.15
N LEU A 68 -30.77 -0.81 -1.15
CA LEU A 68 -29.60 -1.44 -1.74
C LEU A 68 -29.51 -1.07 -3.22
N VAL A 69 -28.36 -0.53 -3.63
CA VAL A 69 -28.08 -0.17 -5.03
C VAL A 69 -26.89 -0.99 -5.52
N LEU A 70 -27.10 -1.76 -6.58
CA LEU A 70 -26.13 -2.70 -7.12
C LEU A 70 -25.82 -2.36 -8.58
N ASP A 71 -24.54 -2.11 -8.88
CA ASP A 71 -24.10 -1.92 -10.27
C ASP A 71 -23.51 -3.21 -10.83
N ARG A 72 -24.19 -3.79 -11.81
CA ARG A 72 -23.85 -5.02 -12.53
C ARG A 72 -23.47 -6.18 -11.61
N PRO A 73 -24.35 -6.54 -10.63
CA PRO A 73 -24.04 -7.59 -9.67
C PRO A 73 -23.92 -8.99 -10.28
N THR A 74 -24.40 -9.17 -11.51
CA THR A 74 -24.40 -10.47 -12.23
C THR A 74 -23.25 -10.59 -13.24
N ALA A 75 -22.33 -9.62 -13.28
CA ALA A 75 -21.23 -9.65 -14.23
C ALA A 75 -20.30 -10.84 -13.95
N HIS A 76 -19.98 -11.67 -14.94
CA HIS A 76 -19.13 -12.86 -14.76
C HIS A 76 -19.77 -13.96 -13.87
N MET A 77 -21.10 -13.98 -13.75
CA MET A 77 -21.86 -15.10 -13.20
C MET A 77 -22.42 -15.95 -14.33
N ASP A 78 -22.59 -17.25 -14.09
CA ASP A 78 -23.35 -18.11 -14.98
C ASP A 78 -24.87 -17.88 -14.79
N ILE A 79 -25.68 -18.52 -15.63
CA ILE A 79 -27.15 -18.32 -15.60
C ILE A 79 -27.75 -18.84 -14.29
N PHE A 80 -27.23 -19.95 -13.75
CA PHE A 80 -27.73 -20.55 -12.52
C PHE A 80 -27.41 -19.70 -11.29
N ASP A 81 -26.17 -19.21 -11.15
CA ASP A 81 -25.82 -18.31 -10.05
C ASP A 81 -26.54 -16.97 -10.17
N THR A 82 -26.76 -16.48 -11.39
CA THR A 82 -27.55 -15.25 -11.64
C THR A 82 -28.99 -15.45 -11.18
N PHE A 83 -29.63 -16.56 -11.54
CA PHE A 83 -30.98 -16.90 -11.09
C PHE A 83 -31.05 -16.93 -9.56
N PHE A 84 -30.12 -17.64 -8.92
CA PHE A 84 -30.01 -17.74 -7.47
C PHE A 84 -29.87 -16.37 -6.81
N LEU A 85 -28.98 -15.52 -7.31
CA LEU A 85 -28.73 -14.19 -6.76
C LEU A 85 -29.95 -13.27 -6.88
N VAL A 86 -30.61 -13.26 -8.04
CA VAL A 86 -31.80 -12.42 -8.29
C VAL A 86 -32.97 -12.90 -7.45
N GLU A 87 -33.14 -14.22 -7.30
CA GLU A 87 -34.16 -14.78 -6.42
C GLU A 87 -33.92 -14.40 -4.95
N PHE A 88 -32.68 -14.55 -4.47
CA PHE A 88 -32.29 -14.13 -3.12
C PHE A 88 -32.59 -12.64 -2.91
N LEU A 89 -32.20 -11.76 -3.85
CA LEU A 89 -32.49 -10.32 -3.75
C LEU A 89 -33.99 -10.01 -3.77
N ARG A 90 -34.78 -10.77 -4.53
CA ARG A 90 -36.25 -10.65 -4.54
C ARG A 90 -36.84 -11.01 -3.17
N GLN A 91 -36.38 -12.10 -2.56
CA GLN A 91 -36.81 -12.51 -1.22
C GLN A 91 -36.37 -11.50 -0.16
N TRP A 92 -35.13 -10.98 -0.27
CA TRP A 92 -34.59 -9.94 0.59
C TRP A 92 -35.40 -8.63 0.51
N ALA A 93 -35.81 -8.22 -0.69
CA ALA A 93 -36.69 -7.07 -0.92
C ALA A 93 -38.10 -7.26 -0.32
N GLY A 94 -38.62 -8.49 -0.38
CA GLY A 94 -39.92 -8.88 0.15
C GLY A 94 -40.05 -8.88 1.68
N GLY A 95 -38.95 -8.67 2.41
CA GLY A 95 -38.95 -8.51 3.88
C GLY A 95 -38.31 -9.65 4.67
N GLY A 96 -37.80 -10.71 4.00
CA GLY A 96 -37.07 -11.82 4.64
C GLY A 96 -37.78 -12.51 5.82
N THR A 97 -37.09 -13.43 6.49
CA THR A 97 -37.53 -14.22 7.67
C THR A 97 -37.77 -13.40 8.95
N GLY A 98 -37.73 -12.07 8.88
CA GLY A 98 -37.87 -11.16 10.02
C GLY A 98 -39.17 -10.37 10.08
N GLY A 99 -39.96 -10.35 8.99
CA GLY A 99 -41.27 -9.69 8.92
C GLY A 99 -41.22 -8.15 9.04
N LEU A 100 -42.12 -7.49 8.31
CA LEU A 100 -42.57 -6.11 8.52
C LEU A 100 -41.81 -4.93 7.90
N SER A 101 -40.73 -5.08 7.12
CA SER A 101 -40.14 -3.93 6.39
C SER A 101 -39.81 -4.26 4.95
N GLY A 102 -40.54 -3.65 4.01
CA GLY A 102 -40.23 -3.71 2.58
C GLY A 102 -38.91 -3.00 2.32
N ARG A 103 -37.96 -3.70 1.69
CA ARG A 103 -36.65 -3.14 1.30
C ARG A 103 -36.68 -2.79 -0.19
N ILE A 104 -35.90 -1.79 -0.57
CA ILE A 104 -35.78 -1.37 -1.97
C ILE A 104 -34.44 -1.88 -2.51
N VAL A 105 -34.49 -2.70 -3.56
CA VAL A 105 -33.30 -3.14 -4.29
C VAL A 105 -33.35 -2.56 -5.70
N ILE A 106 -32.33 -1.77 -6.05
CA ILE A 106 -32.12 -1.22 -7.39
C ILE A 106 -30.87 -1.90 -7.94
N LEU A 107 -30.98 -2.53 -9.10
CA LEU A 107 -29.87 -3.26 -9.68
C LEU A 107 -29.85 -3.07 -11.21
N THR A 108 -28.65 -3.01 -11.79
CA THR A 108 -28.47 -2.98 -13.26
C THR A 108 -28.23 -4.41 -13.78
N LEU A 109 -29.07 -4.87 -14.71
CA LEU A 109 -28.95 -6.18 -15.36
C LEU A 109 -28.48 -6.01 -16.80
N GLN A 110 -27.53 -6.83 -17.21
CA GLN A 110 -27.35 -7.16 -18.62
C GLN A 110 -28.56 -7.99 -19.06
N PRO A 111 -29.03 -7.91 -20.34
CA PRO A 111 -30.26 -8.54 -20.80
C PRO A 111 -30.45 -9.95 -20.21
N PRO A 112 -31.39 -10.11 -19.25
CA PRO A 112 -31.56 -11.36 -18.54
C PRO A 112 -32.37 -12.34 -19.39
N THR A 113 -32.27 -13.64 -19.08
CA THR A 113 -33.18 -14.65 -19.60
C THR A 113 -34.62 -14.33 -19.18
N TYR A 114 -35.60 -14.88 -19.91
CA TYR A 114 -37.02 -14.63 -19.63
C TYR A 114 -37.41 -15.00 -18.20
N GLU A 115 -36.89 -16.11 -17.67
CA GLU A 115 -37.14 -16.56 -16.29
C GLU A 115 -36.69 -15.51 -15.26
N ILE A 116 -35.47 -15.02 -15.38
CA ILE A 116 -34.91 -14.00 -14.47
C ILE A 116 -35.66 -12.68 -14.65
N PHE A 117 -36.03 -12.32 -15.90
CA PHE A 117 -36.83 -11.14 -16.17
C PHE A 117 -38.18 -11.18 -15.43
N THR A 118 -38.83 -12.34 -15.34
CA THR A 118 -40.13 -12.48 -14.66
C THR A 118 -40.08 -12.20 -13.15
N MET A 119 -38.90 -12.35 -12.54
CA MET A 119 -38.67 -12.08 -11.11
C MET A 119 -38.65 -10.59 -10.77
N VAL A 120 -38.39 -9.74 -11.75
CA VAL A 120 -38.27 -8.29 -11.56
C VAL A 120 -39.65 -7.64 -11.43
N SER A 121 -39.81 -6.80 -10.41
CA SER A 121 -41.08 -6.11 -10.10
C SER A 121 -41.29 -4.85 -10.96
N ARG A 122 -40.26 -4.00 -11.08
CA ARG A 122 -40.24 -2.76 -11.85
C ARG A 122 -39.03 -2.71 -12.77
N VAL A 123 -39.21 -2.17 -13.96
CA VAL A 123 -38.17 -2.06 -14.98
C VAL A 123 -38.02 -0.60 -15.36
N VAL A 124 -36.76 -0.16 -15.46
CA VAL A 124 -36.38 1.16 -15.96
C VAL A 124 -35.46 0.94 -17.15
N LEU A 125 -35.81 1.52 -18.29
CA LEU A 125 -35.05 1.43 -19.54
C LEU A 125 -34.50 2.82 -19.86
N ILE A 126 -33.18 2.91 -20.02
CA ILE A 126 -32.46 4.17 -20.21
C ILE A 126 -31.58 4.03 -21.47
N SER A 127 -31.60 5.06 -22.32
CA SER A 127 -30.69 5.17 -23.47
C SER A 127 -30.21 6.62 -23.62
N GLY A 128 -28.91 6.83 -23.83
CA GLY A 128 -28.33 8.18 -24.00
C GLY A 128 -28.61 9.16 -22.85
N GLY A 129 -28.83 8.67 -21.62
CA GLY A 129 -29.22 9.48 -20.46
C GLY A 129 -30.69 9.91 -20.43
N ARG A 130 -31.51 9.42 -21.38
CA ARG A 130 -32.97 9.66 -21.45
C ARG A 130 -33.72 8.41 -21.01
N LEU A 131 -34.86 8.59 -20.33
CA LEU A 131 -35.74 7.50 -19.93
C LEU A 131 -36.64 7.10 -21.11
N MET A 132 -36.62 5.82 -21.46
CA MET A 132 -37.49 5.25 -22.50
C MET A 132 -38.73 4.60 -21.88
N TYR A 133 -38.58 4.01 -20.70
CA TYR A 133 -39.66 3.38 -19.95
C TYR A 133 -39.32 3.33 -18.46
N SER A 134 -40.30 3.54 -17.59
CA SER A 134 -40.20 3.31 -16.16
C SER A 134 -41.56 2.89 -15.62
N GLY A 135 -41.67 1.64 -15.18
CA GLY A 135 -42.95 1.10 -14.74
C GLY A 135 -42.86 -0.32 -14.18
N ARG A 136 -44.01 -0.95 -13.94
CA ARG A 136 -44.04 -2.38 -13.57
C ARG A 136 -43.68 -3.22 -14.79
N ARG A 137 -43.07 -4.38 -14.57
CA ARG A 137 -42.72 -5.31 -15.67
C ARG A 137 -43.92 -5.69 -16.54
N ARG A 138 -45.07 -5.99 -15.91
CA ARG A 138 -46.31 -6.40 -16.58
C ARG A 138 -46.88 -5.36 -17.54
N ASP A 139 -46.62 -4.08 -17.28
CA ASP A 139 -47.16 -2.96 -18.06
C ASP A 139 -46.25 -2.61 -19.26
N MET A 140 -45.06 -3.24 -19.35
CA MET A 140 -44.05 -2.94 -20.37
C MET A 140 -44.51 -3.36 -21.78
N LEU A 141 -45.04 -4.57 -21.94
CA LEU A 141 -45.49 -5.07 -23.26
C LEU A 141 -46.66 -4.23 -23.80
N PRO A 142 -47.73 -3.94 -23.01
CA PRO A 142 -48.78 -3.02 -23.44
C PRO A 142 -48.24 -1.64 -23.81
N TYR A 143 -47.30 -1.09 -23.03
CA TYR A 143 -46.72 0.22 -23.29
C TYR A 143 -46.07 0.31 -24.67
N PHE A 144 -45.16 -0.62 -25.01
CA PHE A 144 -44.50 -0.60 -26.31
C PHE A 144 -45.41 -0.99 -27.47
N SER A 145 -46.43 -1.82 -27.23
CA SER A 145 -47.48 -2.10 -28.22
C SER A 145 -48.25 -0.82 -28.62
N THR A 146 -48.56 0.07 -27.66
CA THR A 146 -49.18 1.38 -27.94
C THR A 146 -48.21 2.43 -28.50
N ALA A 147 -46.92 2.10 -28.60
CA ALA A 147 -45.90 2.91 -29.24
C ALA A 147 -45.48 2.32 -30.60
N ASP A 148 -46.30 1.41 -31.15
CA ASP A 148 -46.11 0.73 -32.44
C ASP A 148 -44.89 -0.23 -32.51
N TYR A 149 -44.40 -0.69 -31.35
CA TYR A 149 -43.32 -1.67 -31.25
C TYR A 149 -43.72 -2.90 -30.43
N PRO A 150 -44.64 -3.77 -30.93
CA PRO A 150 -45.00 -5.00 -30.24
C PRO A 150 -43.85 -6.02 -30.27
N CYS A 151 -43.56 -6.65 -29.13
CA CYS A 151 -42.59 -7.75 -29.08
C CYS A 151 -43.12 -9.01 -29.79
N PRO A 152 -42.33 -9.63 -30.68
CA PRO A 152 -42.67 -10.93 -31.27
C PRO A 152 -42.86 -12.03 -30.21
N ALA A 153 -43.76 -12.99 -30.46
CA ALA A 153 -44.17 -14.00 -29.47
C ALA A 153 -43.04 -14.92 -28.97
N TYR A 154 -42.02 -15.17 -29.79
CA TYR A 154 -40.90 -16.07 -29.48
C TYR A 154 -39.59 -15.33 -29.16
N LYS A 155 -39.63 -13.99 -29.04
CA LYS A 155 -38.45 -13.21 -28.65
C LYS A 155 -38.56 -12.82 -27.18
N ASN A 156 -37.43 -12.83 -26.47
CA ASN A 156 -37.37 -12.38 -25.10
C ASN A 156 -37.64 -10.86 -25.04
N PRO A 157 -38.64 -10.38 -24.27
CA PRO A 157 -38.95 -8.96 -24.20
C PRO A 157 -37.80 -8.09 -23.71
N SER A 158 -36.99 -8.58 -22.75
CA SER A 158 -35.86 -7.80 -22.23
C SER A 158 -34.80 -7.53 -23.31
N ASP A 159 -34.53 -8.53 -24.13
CA ASP A 159 -33.59 -8.47 -25.25
C ASP A 159 -34.13 -7.59 -26.38
N TYR A 160 -35.38 -7.84 -26.81
CA TYR A 160 -36.04 -7.07 -27.87
C TYR A 160 -36.12 -5.57 -27.57
N TYR A 161 -36.57 -5.18 -26.37
CA TYR A 161 -36.69 -3.77 -26.03
C TYR A 161 -35.35 -3.11 -25.74
N LEU A 162 -34.31 -3.88 -25.38
CA LEU A 162 -32.97 -3.33 -25.28
C LEU A 162 -32.41 -3.03 -26.68
N ASP A 163 -32.55 -3.94 -27.64
CA ASP A 163 -32.19 -3.72 -29.05
C ASP A 163 -32.94 -2.53 -29.68
N LEU A 164 -34.17 -2.29 -29.23
CA LEU A 164 -34.99 -1.18 -29.70
C LEU A 164 -34.43 0.18 -29.25
N VAL A 165 -33.78 0.24 -28.10
CA VAL A 165 -33.29 1.50 -27.52
C VAL A 165 -31.77 1.66 -27.63
N THR A 166 -31.06 0.68 -28.20
CA THR A 166 -29.65 0.80 -28.53
C THR A 166 -29.46 1.61 -29.82
N LEU A 167 -28.44 2.44 -29.81
CA LEU A 167 -27.96 3.11 -31.01
C LEU A 167 -27.16 2.09 -31.83
N ASP A 168 -27.48 1.96 -33.11
CA ASP A 168 -26.74 1.11 -34.03
C ASP A 168 -25.67 1.95 -34.74
N ASP A 169 -24.39 1.58 -34.59
CA ASP A 169 -23.23 2.28 -35.15
C ASP A 169 -22.62 1.57 -36.38
N LEU A 170 -23.30 0.57 -36.95
CA LEU A 170 -22.81 -0.19 -38.10
C LEU A 170 -22.75 0.64 -39.40
N SER A 171 -23.67 1.57 -39.60
CA SER A 171 -23.71 2.46 -40.77
C SER A 171 -24.30 3.83 -40.42
N ALA A 172 -23.94 4.86 -41.18
CA ALA A 172 -24.47 6.22 -40.95
C ALA A 172 -26.01 6.28 -41.10
N GLU A 173 -26.58 5.44 -41.97
CA GLU A 173 -28.01 5.31 -42.18
C GLU A 173 -28.69 4.66 -40.96
N ALA A 174 -28.15 3.54 -40.47
CA ALA A 174 -28.64 2.85 -39.28
C ALA A 174 -28.51 3.70 -38.00
N MET A 175 -27.43 4.49 -37.91
CA MET A 175 -27.25 5.48 -36.83
C MET A 175 -28.35 6.54 -36.86
N LEU A 176 -28.66 7.09 -38.04
CA LEU A 176 -29.69 8.11 -38.16
C LEU A 176 -31.07 7.55 -37.81
N GLU A 177 -31.42 6.37 -38.34
CA GLU A 177 -32.69 5.70 -38.06
C GLU A 177 -32.84 5.38 -36.56
N SER A 178 -31.82 4.74 -35.96
CA SER A 178 -31.85 4.36 -34.55
C SER A 178 -31.90 5.59 -33.63
N SER A 179 -31.20 6.67 -33.97
CA SER A 179 -31.25 7.93 -33.20
C SER A 179 -32.63 8.59 -33.24
N GLN A 180 -33.29 8.63 -34.40
CA GLN A 180 -34.65 9.16 -34.55
C GLN A 180 -35.65 8.33 -33.76
N ARG A 181 -35.55 7.00 -33.83
CA ARG A 181 -36.37 6.06 -33.05
C ARG A 181 -36.23 6.29 -31.54
N ILE A 182 -35.00 6.39 -31.04
CA ILE A 182 -34.72 6.66 -29.61
C ILE A 182 -35.30 8.01 -29.19
N GLU A 183 -35.17 9.04 -30.02
CA GLU A 183 -35.72 10.37 -29.74
C GLU A 183 -37.24 10.38 -29.68
N GLN A 184 -37.91 9.69 -30.61
CA GLN A 184 -39.35 9.51 -30.59
C GLN A 184 -39.82 8.78 -29.33
N LEU A 185 -39.18 7.67 -28.97
CA LEU A 185 -39.51 6.91 -27.75
C LEU A 185 -39.30 7.74 -26.47
N ALA A 186 -38.21 8.51 -26.40
CA ALA A 186 -37.93 9.40 -25.27
C ALA A 186 -39.03 10.46 -25.09
N GLU A 187 -39.48 11.05 -26.19
CA GLU A 187 -40.52 12.09 -26.17
C GLU A 187 -41.90 11.50 -25.86
N LEU A 188 -42.21 10.30 -26.38
CA LEU A 188 -43.42 9.56 -26.02
C LEU A 188 -43.48 9.26 -24.53
N PHE A 189 -42.36 8.82 -23.93
CA PHE A 189 -42.30 8.59 -22.48
C PHE A 189 -42.46 9.90 -21.71
N ARG A 190 -41.76 10.96 -22.09
CA ARG A 190 -41.85 12.29 -21.44
C ARG A 190 -43.29 12.83 -21.42
N ARG A 191 -44.04 12.66 -22.52
CA ARG A 191 -45.43 13.12 -22.60
C ARG A 191 -46.40 12.31 -21.75
N ARG A 192 -46.16 11.00 -21.61
CA ARG A 192 -46.98 10.09 -20.81
C ARG A 192 -46.56 10.02 -19.34
N GLN A 193 -45.43 10.61 -18.99
CA GLN A 193 -44.93 10.61 -17.63
C GLN A 193 -45.91 11.39 -16.75
N GLU A 194 -46.64 10.65 -15.91
CA GLU A 194 -47.45 11.27 -14.87
C GLU A 194 -46.54 12.12 -13.97
N PRO A 195 -46.97 13.33 -13.57
CA PRO A 195 -46.23 14.10 -12.59
C PRO A 195 -46.03 13.24 -11.34
N LEU A 196 -44.82 13.31 -10.76
CA LEU A 196 -44.56 12.66 -9.48
C LEU A 196 -45.67 13.05 -8.51
N SER A 197 -46.40 12.05 -8.00
CA SER A 197 -47.43 12.30 -6.99
C SER A 197 -46.82 13.06 -5.83
N ASP A 198 -47.56 14.02 -5.26
CA ASP A 198 -47.10 14.76 -4.08
C ASP A 198 -46.57 13.77 -3.03
N PRO A 199 -45.39 14.02 -2.44
CA PRO A 199 -44.85 13.13 -1.44
C PRO A 199 -45.91 12.98 -0.34
N GLY A 200 -46.24 11.73 -0.02
CA GLY A 200 -47.13 11.42 1.09
C GLY A 200 -46.62 12.02 2.41
N PRO A 201 -47.36 11.86 3.52
CA PRO A 201 -46.92 12.35 4.82
C PRO A 201 -45.48 11.90 5.10
N PRO A 202 -44.63 12.76 5.69
CA PRO A 202 -43.20 12.51 5.83
C PRO A 202 -42.97 11.21 6.60
N GLN A 203 -42.63 10.15 5.88
CA GLN A 203 -42.12 8.93 6.49
C GLN A 203 -40.71 9.21 7.02
N ALA A 204 -40.36 8.57 8.14
CA ALA A 204 -39.01 8.64 8.66
C ALA A 204 -38.05 8.13 7.57
N LEU A 205 -37.06 8.96 7.22
CA LEU A 205 -36.01 8.57 6.30
C LEU A 205 -35.28 7.33 6.86
N PRO A 206 -34.83 6.40 6.01
CA PRO A 206 -34.00 5.28 6.43
C PRO A 206 -32.86 5.76 7.32
N GLY A 207 -32.69 5.08 8.45
CA GLY A 207 -31.61 5.39 9.38
C GLY A 207 -30.24 5.25 8.70
N LYS A 208 -29.36 6.23 8.87
CA LYS A 208 -27.99 6.14 8.33
C LYS A 208 -27.23 5.02 9.04
N THR A 209 -26.48 4.22 8.27
CA THR A 209 -25.56 3.23 8.84
C THR A 209 -24.53 3.92 9.74
N LYS A 210 -24.28 3.34 10.92
CA LYS A 210 -23.30 3.90 11.85
C LYS A 210 -21.91 3.40 11.48
N VAL A 211 -20.99 4.34 11.25
CA VAL A 211 -19.56 4.05 11.11
C VAL A 211 -18.98 3.79 12.49
N ALA A 212 -18.07 2.82 12.58
CA ALA A 212 -17.41 2.47 13.82
C ALA A 212 -16.54 3.62 14.40
N ASN A 213 -16.36 3.62 15.72
CA ASN A 213 -15.49 4.56 16.43
C ASN A 213 -14.03 4.44 15.95
N ILE A 214 -13.22 5.48 16.17
CA ILE A 214 -11.81 5.51 15.77
C ILE A 214 -11.03 4.33 16.35
N CYS A 215 -11.25 3.97 17.63
CA CYS A 215 -10.57 2.83 18.26
C CYS A 215 -10.94 1.49 17.59
N SER A 216 -12.23 1.27 17.29
CA SER A 216 -12.65 0.08 16.54
C SER A 216 -12.13 0.06 15.09
N GLN A 217 -12.01 1.23 14.44
CA GLN A 217 -11.37 1.31 13.12
C GLN A 217 -9.90 0.92 13.21
N PHE A 218 -9.17 1.44 14.21
CA PHE A 218 -7.78 1.08 14.46
C PHE A 218 -7.62 -0.41 14.69
N THR A 219 -8.39 -1.00 15.61
CA THR A 219 -8.32 -2.43 15.92
C THR A 219 -8.65 -3.29 14.71
N ALA A 220 -9.67 -2.95 13.92
CA ALA A 220 -10.04 -3.73 12.74
C ALA A 220 -8.95 -3.70 11.67
N VAL A 221 -8.40 -2.52 11.36
CA VAL A 221 -7.33 -2.37 10.37
C VAL A 221 -6.04 -3.02 10.86
N PHE A 222 -5.73 -2.89 12.16
CA PHE A 222 -4.58 -3.52 12.77
C PHE A 222 -4.70 -5.05 12.69
N LEU A 223 -5.84 -5.60 13.09
CA LEU A 223 -6.10 -7.05 13.03
C LEU A 223 -6.03 -7.58 11.59
N ARG A 224 -6.58 -6.83 10.63
CA ARG A 224 -6.46 -7.17 9.21
C ARG A 224 -5.00 -7.24 8.76
N GLN A 225 -4.22 -6.20 9.04
CA GLN A 225 -2.83 -6.12 8.58
C GLN A 225 -1.92 -7.15 9.28
N SER A 226 -2.15 -7.41 10.55
CA SER A 226 -1.30 -8.30 11.38
C SER A 226 -1.67 -9.78 11.29
N VAL A 227 -2.97 -10.10 11.20
CA VAL A 227 -3.47 -11.49 11.28
C VAL A 227 -4.07 -11.94 9.94
N TYR A 228 -5.00 -11.18 9.36
CA TYR A 228 -5.70 -11.66 8.15
C TYR A 228 -4.80 -11.67 6.91
N CYS A 229 -3.86 -10.71 6.82
CA CYS A 229 -2.85 -10.65 5.76
C CYS A 229 -1.55 -11.42 6.10
N GLN A 230 -1.51 -12.13 7.24
CA GLN A 230 -0.30 -12.72 7.80
C GLN A 230 0.45 -13.71 6.88
N PRO A 231 -0.16 -14.68 6.19
CA PRO A 231 0.62 -15.67 5.45
C PRO A 231 1.37 -15.07 4.24
N SER A 232 0.76 -14.15 3.49
CA SER A 232 1.45 -13.46 2.38
C SER A 232 2.48 -12.46 2.91
N SER A 233 2.12 -11.70 3.96
CA SER A 233 3.01 -10.71 4.57
C SER A 233 4.25 -11.36 5.19
N LEU A 234 4.10 -12.51 5.87
CA LEU A 234 5.21 -13.26 6.44
C LEU A 234 6.16 -13.78 5.37
N CYS A 235 5.65 -14.36 4.28
CA CYS A 235 6.51 -14.80 3.18
C CYS A 235 7.34 -13.64 2.60
N GLN A 236 6.73 -12.46 2.43
CA GLN A 236 7.45 -11.28 1.98
C GLN A 236 8.48 -10.80 3.01
N TRP A 237 8.15 -10.80 4.31
CA TRP A 237 9.08 -10.40 5.37
C TRP A 237 10.28 -11.35 5.47
N ILE A 238 10.04 -12.66 5.38
CA ILE A 238 11.09 -13.69 5.36
C ILE A 238 11.96 -13.52 4.11
N ALA A 239 11.37 -13.29 2.94
CA ALA A 239 12.13 -13.05 1.71
C ALA A 239 13.04 -11.81 1.83
N HIS A 240 12.53 -10.70 2.39
CA HIS A 240 13.34 -9.50 2.63
C HIS A 240 14.44 -9.74 3.67
N LEU A 241 14.16 -10.48 4.74
CA LEU A 241 15.15 -10.83 5.76
C LEU A 241 16.26 -11.73 5.17
N LEU A 242 15.89 -12.76 4.40
CA LEU A 242 16.85 -13.62 3.73
C LEU A 242 17.73 -12.83 2.76
N LEU A 243 17.13 -11.96 1.95
CA LEU A 243 17.87 -11.09 1.03
C LEU A 243 18.84 -10.16 1.79
N ALA A 244 18.40 -9.56 2.90
CA ALA A 244 19.24 -8.73 3.76
C ALA A 244 20.42 -9.51 4.36
N CYS A 245 20.18 -10.73 4.87
CA CYS A 245 21.24 -11.58 5.41
C CYS A 245 22.25 -12.00 4.32
N VAL A 246 21.79 -12.38 3.13
CA VAL A 246 22.68 -12.74 2.01
C VAL A 246 23.54 -11.54 1.61
N LEU A 247 22.93 -10.36 1.46
CA LEU A 247 23.65 -9.14 1.12
C LEU A 247 24.67 -8.77 2.20
N SER A 248 24.30 -8.93 3.48
CA SER A 248 25.21 -8.74 4.61
C SER A 248 26.39 -9.70 4.56
N LEU A 249 26.17 -10.97 4.26
CA LEU A 249 27.25 -11.96 4.17
C LEU A 249 28.20 -11.66 3.01
N VAL A 250 27.66 -11.21 1.87
CA VAL A 250 28.48 -10.80 0.72
C VAL A 250 29.36 -9.60 1.07
N VAL A 251 28.79 -8.55 1.68
CA VAL A 251 29.59 -7.37 2.09
C VAL A 251 30.59 -7.75 3.18
N GLY A 252 30.20 -8.56 4.17
CA GLY A 252 31.10 -9.04 5.21
C GLY A 252 32.23 -9.92 4.69
N ALA A 253 32.00 -10.70 3.63
CA ALA A 253 33.03 -11.53 3.00
C ALA A 253 34.03 -10.70 2.19
N VAL A 254 33.57 -9.62 1.54
CA VAL A 254 34.45 -8.67 0.83
C VAL A 254 35.36 -7.95 1.82
N PHE A 255 34.83 -7.53 2.97
CA PHE A 255 35.54 -6.80 4.03
C PHE A 255 35.89 -7.73 5.21
N TRP A 256 36.31 -8.96 4.92
CA TRP A 256 36.63 -9.95 5.93
C TRP A 256 37.81 -9.50 6.79
N ASP A 257 37.58 -9.44 8.11
CA ASP A 257 38.61 -9.20 9.14
C ASP A 257 39.60 -8.07 8.80
N LEU A 258 39.05 -6.86 8.62
CA LEU A 258 39.81 -5.65 8.31
C LEU A 258 41.01 -5.36 9.24
N PRO A 259 40.94 -5.58 10.57
CA PRO A 259 42.08 -5.32 11.44
C PRO A 259 43.24 -6.31 11.30
N SER A 260 43.09 -7.47 10.67
CA SER A 260 44.17 -8.47 10.54
C SER A 260 45.12 -8.25 9.36
N SER A 261 44.91 -7.21 8.57
CA SER A 261 45.78 -6.83 7.45
C SER A 261 46.53 -5.51 7.71
N ASP A 262 47.50 -5.18 6.85
CA ASP A 262 48.36 -4.00 7.02
C ASP A 262 47.54 -2.71 7.23
N PRO A 263 47.66 -2.03 8.40
CA PRO A 263 46.77 -0.94 8.79
C PRO A 263 46.93 0.34 7.94
N LEU A 264 48.09 0.50 7.30
CA LEU A 264 48.37 1.63 6.40
C LEU A 264 47.72 1.45 5.02
N LEU A 265 47.62 0.20 4.53
CA LEU A 265 47.05 -0.09 3.20
C LEU A 265 45.51 -0.10 3.25
N LEU A 266 44.93 -0.64 4.32
CA LEU A 266 43.47 -0.76 4.49
C LEU A 266 42.84 0.46 5.18
N GLN A 267 43.58 1.57 5.34
CA GLN A 267 43.06 2.76 5.99
C GLN A 267 41.83 3.33 5.26
N ALA A 268 41.81 3.27 3.92
CA ALA A 268 40.66 3.67 3.11
C ALA A 268 39.51 2.65 3.14
N ASP A 269 39.83 1.36 3.29
CA ASP A 269 38.85 0.26 3.28
C ASP A 269 37.95 0.29 4.52
N ARG A 270 38.45 0.79 5.67
CA ARG A 270 37.64 1.02 6.88
C ARG A 270 36.46 1.96 6.61
N LEU A 271 36.73 3.09 5.95
CA LEU A 271 35.70 4.04 5.56
C LEU A 271 34.85 3.52 4.38
N GLY A 272 35.48 2.80 3.46
CA GLY A 272 34.83 2.14 2.32
C GLY A 272 33.79 1.10 2.74
N TYR A 273 34.03 0.37 3.83
CA TYR A 273 33.07 -0.56 4.41
C TYR A 273 31.80 0.17 4.88
N HIS A 274 31.93 1.23 5.68
CA HIS A 274 30.78 2.01 6.15
C HIS A 274 29.99 2.63 4.99
N TYR A 275 30.70 3.16 3.99
CA TYR A 275 30.08 3.66 2.77
C TYR A 275 29.30 2.57 2.02
N THR A 276 29.89 1.38 1.87
CA THR A 276 29.25 0.24 1.20
C THR A 276 27.99 -0.19 1.95
N MET A 277 28.05 -0.31 3.27
CA MET A 277 26.87 -0.64 4.10
C MET A 277 25.75 0.39 3.95
N MET A 278 26.11 1.67 3.87
CA MET A 278 25.15 2.77 3.69
C MET A 278 24.55 2.83 2.28
N CYS A 279 25.31 2.48 1.24
CA CYS A 279 24.90 2.59 -0.16
C CYS A 279 24.14 1.36 -0.67
N VAL A 280 24.64 0.15 -0.40
CA VAL A 280 24.10 -1.09 -0.99
C VAL A 280 22.66 -1.32 -0.54
N VAL A 281 22.35 -1.10 0.74
CA VAL A 281 20.97 -1.19 1.26
C VAL A 281 20.08 -0.09 0.70
N GLY A 282 20.63 1.12 0.61
CA GLY A 282 19.97 2.29 0.05
C GLY A 282 19.49 2.06 -1.38
N ALA A 283 20.35 1.54 -2.24
CA ALA A 283 20.08 1.42 -3.66
C ALA A 283 19.23 0.19 -4.04
N THR A 284 19.28 -0.88 -3.24
CA THR A 284 18.67 -2.17 -3.63
C THR A 284 17.49 -2.59 -2.74
N LEU A 285 17.72 -2.75 -1.44
CA LEU A 285 16.73 -3.30 -0.51
C LEU A 285 15.62 -2.29 -0.18
N LEU A 286 15.99 -1.03 0.05
CA LEU A 286 15.05 0.01 0.46
C LEU A 286 13.97 0.34 -0.59
N PRO A 287 14.31 0.53 -1.89
CA PRO A 287 13.33 0.73 -2.94
C PRO A 287 12.41 -0.49 -3.10
N LEU A 288 12.96 -1.71 -3.05
CA LEU A 288 12.17 -2.94 -3.15
C LEU A 288 11.10 -3.01 -2.06
N VAL A 289 11.50 -2.82 -0.79
CA VAL A 289 10.61 -2.84 0.37
C VAL A 289 9.58 -1.71 0.30
N ALA A 290 9.96 -0.53 -0.18
CA ALA A 290 9.03 0.59 -0.31
C ALA A 290 7.99 0.37 -1.43
N ILE A 291 8.40 -0.18 -2.57
CA ILE A 291 7.51 -0.44 -3.71
C ILE A 291 6.50 -1.53 -3.37
N SER A 292 6.94 -2.64 -2.76
CA SER A 292 6.04 -3.72 -2.35
C SER A 292 4.98 -3.22 -1.38
N ARG A 293 5.31 -2.24 -0.53
CA ARG A 293 4.35 -1.66 0.42
C ARG A 293 3.40 -0.64 -0.20
N THR A 294 3.90 0.21 -1.10
CA THR A 294 3.17 1.39 -1.57
C THR A 294 2.31 1.12 -2.80
N HIS A 295 2.69 0.16 -3.64
CA HIS A 295 2.07 -0.05 -4.96
C HIS A 295 1.48 -1.45 -5.18
N ASP A 296 1.50 -2.35 -4.20
CA ASP A 296 0.90 -3.69 -4.30
C ASP A 296 -0.64 -3.68 -4.22
N THR A 297 -1.24 -4.84 -4.42
CA THR A 297 -2.70 -5.07 -4.47
C THR A 297 -3.43 -4.54 -3.24
N ASP A 298 -2.76 -4.51 -2.09
CA ASP A 298 -3.31 -4.04 -0.82
C ASP A 298 -3.76 -2.57 -0.89
N ARG A 299 -3.07 -1.73 -1.66
CA ARG A 299 -3.47 -0.33 -1.85
C ARG A 299 -4.80 -0.21 -2.57
N LEU A 300 -5.02 -1.01 -3.61
CA LEU A 300 -6.25 -0.97 -4.40
C LEU A 300 -7.44 -1.42 -3.55
N ALA A 301 -7.26 -2.48 -2.76
CA ALA A 301 -8.27 -2.95 -1.81
C ALA A 301 -8.54 -1.92 -0.70
N ALA A 302 -7.51 -1.25 -0.18
CA ALA A 302 -7.71 -0.21 0.81
C ALA A 302 -8.47 1.00 0.22
N GLU A 303 -8.13 1.41 -1.00
CA GLU A 303 -8.82 2.51 -1.68
C GLU A 303 -10.29 2.20 -1.98
N SER A 304 -10.67 0.95 -2.24
CA SER A 304 -12.09 0.56 -2.34
C SER A 304 -12.80 0.69 -1.00
N ASP A 305 -12.24 0.14 0.09
CA ASP A 305 -12.89 0.22 1.41
C ASP A 305 -13.04 1.67 1.91
N ILE A 306 -12.08 2.53 1.57
CA ILE A 306 -12.12 3.95 1.86
C ILE A 306 -13.23 4.65 1.07
N LYS A 307 -13.50 4.26 -0.19
CA LYS A 307 -14.63 4.81 -0.97
C LYS A 307 -15.95 4.41 -0.33
N ASP A 308 -16.00 3.21 0.24
CA ASP A 308 -17.15 2.68 0.96
C ASP A 308 -17.27 3.27 2.38
N ASN A 309 -16.40 4.21 2.77
CA ASN A 309 -16.40 4.87 4.08
C ASN A 309 -16.31 3.89 5.27
N LEU A 310 -15.60 2.76 5.12
CA LEU A 310 -15.39 1.83 6.24
C LEU A 310 -14.44 2.40 7.29
N TYR A 311 -13.34 3.03 6.86
CA TYR A 311 -12.35 3.66 7.72
C TYR A 311 -11.72 4.88 7.03
N SER A 312 -11.15 5.78 7.83
CA SER A 312 -10.46 6.96 7.30
C SER A 312 -9.11 6.61 6.66
N ARG A 313 -8.75 7.34 5.60
CA ARG A 313 -7.43 7.23 4.93
C ARG A 313 -6.26 7.35 5.91
N PHE A 314 -6.36 8.30 6.84
CA PHE A 314 -5.31 8.53 7.83
C PHE A 314 -5.10 7.30 8.73
N MET A 315 -6.20 6.63 9.12
CA MET A 315 -6.13 5.44 9.99
C MET A 315 -5.40 4.29 9.29
N TYR A 316 -5.69 4.07 8.01
CA TYR A 316 -4.98 3.06 7.22
C TYR A 316 -3.47 3.32 7.15
N ILE A 317 -3.07 4.55 6.81
CA ILE A 317 -1.65 4.91 6.67
C ILE A 317 -0.93 4.78 8.02
N PHE A 318 -1.56 5.25 9.09
CA PHE A 318 -0.99 5.18 10.43
C PHE A 318 -0.76 3.73 10.87
N VAL A 319 -1.78 2.87 10.73
CA VAL A 319 -1.68 1.45 11.10
C VAL A 319 -0.68 0.71 10.21
N ALA A 320 -0.70 0.94 8.89
CA ALA A 320 0.23 0.32 7.95
C ALA A 320 1.69 0.68 8.28
N THR A 321 1.93 1.94 8.63
CA THR A 321 3.26 2.41 9.05
C THR A 321 3.66 1.75 10.37
N LEU A 322 2.77 1.73 11.37
CA LEU A 322 3.02 1.15 12.69
C LEU A 322 3.38 -0.34 12.62
N VAL A 323 2.60 -1.14 11.89
CA VAL A 323 2.85 -2.59 11.73
C VAL A 323 4.15 -2.85 10.96
N SER A 324 4.58 -1.92 10.10
CA SER A 324 5.78 -2.09 9.30
C SER A 324 7.09 -1.88 10.07
N VAL A 325 7.09 -1.07 11.14
CA VAL A 325 8.30 -0.67 11.87
C VAL A 325 9.03 -1.88 12.48
N PRO A 326 8.37 -2.77 13.27
CA PRO A 326 9.04 -3.92 13.86
C PRO A 326 9.64 -4.87 12.82
N ALA A 327 8.89 -5.13 11.75
CA ALA A 327 9.35 -5.99 10.66
C ALA A 327 10.58 -5.39 9.96
N SER A 328 10.61 -4.08 9.71
CA SER A 328 11.80 -3.44 9.14
C SER A 328 13.00 -3.47 10.07
N VAL A 329 12.82 -3.26 11.38
CA VAL A 329 13.92 -3.31 12.35
C VAL A 329 14.60 -4.68 12.33
N LEU A 330 13.83 -5.77 12.25
CA LEU A 330 14.40 -7.13 12.15
C LEU A 330 15.21 -7.32 10.86
N VAL A 331 14.74 -6.79 9.73
CA VAL A 331 15.49 -6.84 8.45
C VAL A 331 16.78 -6.02 8.55
N TRP A 332 16.75 -4.84 9.17
CA TRP A 332 17.93 -4.01 9.38
C TRP A 332 18.95 -4.67 10.32
N LEU A 333 18.50 -5.32 11.40
CA LEU A 333 19.38 -6.08 12.28
C LEU A 333 20.02 -7.27 11.55
N GLY A 334 19.25 -8.01 10.74
CA GLY A 334 19.77 -9.08 9.90
C GLY A 334 20.79 -8.61 8.85
N PHE A 335 20.71 -7.35 8.43
CA PHE A 335 21.70 -6.74 7.55
C PHE A 335 22.96 -6.25 8.28
N ILE A 336 22.81 -5.62 9.45
CA ILE A 336 23.93 -4.95 10.14
C ILE A 336 24.81 -5.96 10.87
N ILE A 337 24.20 -6.89 11.62
CA ILE A 337 24.90 -7.75 12.58
C ILE A 337 25.93 -8.66 11.92
N PRO A 338 25.60 -9.46 10.88
CA PRO A 338 26.56 -10.43 10.33
C PRO A 338 27.75 -9.74 9.67
N ALA A 339 27.50 -8.70 8.86
CA ALA A 339 28.55 -7.97 8.17
C ALA A 339 29.52 -7.30 9.17
N TYR A 340 29.00 -6.67 10.22
CA TYR A 340 29.87 -6.01 11.20
C TYR A 340 30.66 -7.01 12.02
N ALA A 341 30.06 -8.14 12.40
CA ALA A 341 30.77 -9.22 13.09
C ALA A 341 31.90 -9.81 12.23
N MET A 342 31.68 -10.01 10.93
CA MET A 342 32.70 -10.54 10.00
C MET A 342 33.89 -9.59 9.78
N THR A 343 33.67 -8.27 9.91
CA THR A 343 34.74 -7.30 9.71
C THR A 343 35.73 -7.20 10.87
N GLY A 344 35.36 -7.63 12.07
CA GLY A 344 36.23 -7.58 13.26
C GLY A 344 36.47 -6.17 13.86
N LEU A 345 35.86 -5.09 13.31
CA LEU A 345 36.08 -3.71 13.79
C LEU A 345 35.62 -3.50 15.25
N TYR A 346 34.67 -4.30 15.73
CA TYR A 346 34.12 -4.18 17.08
C TYR A 346 35.13 -4.41 18.22
N ASN A 347 36.24 -5.12 17.96
CA ASN A 347 37.17 -5.58 18.98
C ASN A 347 38.41 -4.68 19.16
N GLN A 348 38.39 -3.46 18.60
CA GLN A 348 39.58 -2.60 18.54
C GLN A 348 39.74 -1.67 19.75
N GLY A 349 38.70 -1.46 20.58
CA GLY A 349 38.77 -0.56 21.74
C GLY A 349 39.06 -1.27 23.07
N PRO A 350 39.58 -0.56 24.09
CA PRO A 350 39.80 -1.11 25.44
C PRO A 350 38.50 -1.54 26.14
N SER A 351 37.35 -0.98 25.72
CA SER A 351 36.01 -1.43 26.08
C SER A 351 35.37 -2.18 24.91
N SER A 352 34.90 -3.41 25.14
CA SER A 352 34.18 -4.27 24.17
C SER A 352 32.83 -3.68 23.68
N ASP A 353 32.46 -2.48 24.14
CA ASP A 353 31.20 -1.81 23.86
C ASP A 353 31.14 -1.16 22.46
N GLY A 354 31.97 -1.60 21.50
CA GLY A 354 31.95 -1.14 20.10
C GLY A 354 30.73 -1.56 19.31
N PHE A 355 30.11 -2.65 19.74
CA PHE A 355 29.07 -3.31 18.99
C PHE A 355 27.72 -2.58 19.03
N HIS A 356 27.28 -2.19 20.22
CA HIS A 356 25.99 -1.55 20.44
C HIS A 356 25.83 -0.16 19.78
N PRO A 357 26.78 0.78 19.90
CA PRO A 357 26.64 2.10 19.29
C PRO A 357 26.69 2.04 17.76
N TYR A 358 27.46 1.13 17.17
CA TYR A 358 27.46 0.91 15.73
C TYR A 358 26.07 0.53 15.22
N ILE A 359 25.44 -0.48 15.86
CA ILE A 359 24.09 -0.92 15.53
C ILE A 359 23.09 0.22 15.71
N GLY A 360 23.18 0.97 16.81
CA GLY A 360 22.28 2.10 17.07
C GLY A 360 22.33 3.17 15.97
N TYR A 361 23.54 3.62 15.60
CA TYR A 361 23.73 4.61 14.55
C TYR A 361 23.26 4.11 13.18
N MET A 362 23.60 2.88 12.80
CA MET A 362 23.18 2.30 11.53
C MET A 362 21.68 2.02 11.48
N LEU A 363 21.05 1.64 12.60
CA LEU A 363 19.59 1.46 12.67
C LEU A 363 18.87 2.79 12.46
N VAL A 364 19.33 3.87 13.10
CA VAL A 364 18.79 5.22 12.88
C VAL A 364 18.95 5.60 11.41
N TYR A 365 20.13 5.42 10.81
CA TYR A 365 20.37 5.67 9.39
C TYR A 365 19.35 4.96 8.50
N LEU A 366 19.22 3.64 8.64
CA LEU A 366 18.35 2.83 7.78
C LEU A 366 16.86 3.14 7.98
N CYS A 367 16.41 3.37 9.21
CA CYS A 367 15.04 3.81 9.49
C CYS A 367 14.72 5.17 8.86
N THR A 368 15.69 6.10 8.86
CA THR A 368 15.49 7.44 8.27
C THR A 368 15.41 7.38 6.76
N LEU A 369 16.29 6.61 6.11
CA LEU A 369 16.20 6.34 4.68
C LEU A 369 14.91 5.61 4.31
N GLN A 370 14.46 4.65 5.11
CA GLN A 370 13.19 3.98 4.88
C GLN A 370 12.02 4.97 4.85
N CYS A 371 11.95 5.89 5.81
CA CYS A 371 10.90 6.91 5.83
C CYS A 371 10.97 7.85 4.62
N LEU A 372 12.19 8.21 4.18
CA LEU A 372 12.39 9.04 3.00
C LEU A 372 11.97 8.33 1.70
N VAL A 373 12.39 7.07 1.52
CA VAL A 373 12.09 6.28 0.32
C VAL A 373 10.60 5.94 0.24
N THR A 374 9.93 5.66 1.36
CA THR A 374 8.48 5.43 1.38
C THR A 374 7.72 6.71 1.05
N LEU A 375 8.14 7.86 1.57
CA LEU A 375 7.59 9.17 1.20
C LEU A 375 7.68 9.38 -0.32
N LEU A 376 8.88 9.29 -0.90
CA LEU A 376 9.12 9.46 -2.34
C LEU A 376 8.28 8.48 -3.18
N SER A 377 8.15 7.24 -2.72
CA SER A 377 7.33 6.22 -3.38
C SER A 377 5.84 6.57 -3.41
N TYR A 378 5.33 7.24 -2.36
CA TYR A 378 3.94 7.73 -2.31
C TYR A 378 3.71 9.00 -3.14
N LEU A 379 4.73 9.79 -3.47
CA LEU A 379 4.57 10.94 -4.37
C LEU A 379 4.32 10.50 -5.83
N CYS A 380 4.89 9.38 -6.24
CA CYS A 380 4.76 8.87 -7.61
C CYS A 380 3.52 7.97 -7.78
N PRO A 381 2.70 8.16 -8.85
CA PRO A 381 1.53 7.33 -9.09
C PRO A 381 1.83 6.00 -9.80
N GLY A 382 3.02 5.82 -10.37
CA GLY A 382 3.41 4.59 -11.07
C GLY A 382 4.54 3.83 -10.38
N ARG A 383 4.48 2.50 -10.43
CA ARG A 383 5.51 1.59 -9.88
C ARG A 383 6.92 1.88 -10.42
N LEU A 384 7.06 1.92 -11.74
CA LEU A 384 8.35 2.17 -12.39
C LEU A 384 8.88 3.58 -12.09
N SER A 385 8.02 4.60 -12.16
CA SER A 385 8.40 5.98 -11.84
C SER A 385 8.84 6.15 -10.39
N ALA A 386 8.17 5.46 -9.45
CA ALA A 386 8.53 5.48 -8.04
C ALA A 386 9.91 4.84 -7.83
N ALA A 387 10.15 3.67 -8.43
CA ALA A 387 11.43 2.95 -8.33
C ALA A 387 12.61 3.76 -8.87
N LEU A 388 12.44 4.39 -10.04
CA LEU A 388 13.50 5.20 -10.66
C LEU A 388 13.79 6.45 -9.83
N LEU A 389 12.75 7.13 -9.33
CA LEU A 389 12.92 8.32 -8.52
C LEU A 389 13.62 8.00 -7.19
N THR A 390 13.18 6.94 -6.49
CA THR A 390 13.79 6.57 -5.22
C THR A 390 15.24 6.13 -5.40
N ALA A 391 15.55 5.33 -6.42
CA ALA A 391 16.91 4.93 -6.73
C ALA A 391 17.82 6.13 -7.04
N LEU A 392 17.33 7.09 -7.84
CA LEU A 392 18.09 8.29 -8.20
C LEU A 392 18.35 9.18 -6.98
N VAL A 393 17.35 9.38 -6.12
CA VAL A 393 17.52 10.20 -4.91
C VAL A 393 18.45 9.53 -3.91
N VAL A 394 18.34 8.21 -3.70
CA VAL A 394 19.24 7.49 -2.80
C VAL A 394 20.67 7.49 -3.32
N LEU A 395 20.88 7.32 -4.63
CA LEU A 395 22.19 7.45 -5.26
C LEU A 395 22.77 8.87 -5.07
N GLY A 396 21.94 9.91 -5.24
CA GLY A 396 22.36 11.29 -4.97
C GLY A 396 22.79 11.49 -3.50
N ILE A 397 22.04 10.93 -2.55
CA ILE A 397 22.35 10.99 -1.12
C ILE A 397 23.65 10.24 -0.80
N SER A 398 23.90 9.08 -1.42
CA SER A 398 25.10 8.28 -1.19
C SER A 398 26.35 8.95 -1.79
N LEU A 399 26.26 9.54 -2.99
CA LEU A 399 27.37 10.29 -3.60
C LEU A 399 27.85 11.47 -2.72
N VAL A 400 26.94 12.05 -1.95
CA VAL A 400 27.22 13.25 -1.16
C VAL A 400 27.70 12.91 0.26
N CYS A 401 27.82 11.63 0.61
CA CYS A 401 28.24 11.15 1.93
C CYS A 401 29.63 11.65 2.38
N GLY A 402 30.51 12.01 1.43
CA GLY A 402 31.87 12.52 1.69
C GLY A 402 32.99 11.52 1.43
N PHE A 403 32.64 10.31 0.99
CA PHE A 403 33.59 9.27 0.56
C PHE A 403 33.85 9.31 -0.97
N PRO A 404 32.85 9.16 -1.86
CA PRO A 404 33.11 9.17 -3.31
C PRO A 404 33.38 10.57 -3.87
N VAL A 405 32.72 11.60 -3.33
CA VAL A 405 32.99 13.01 -3.62
C VAL A 405 33.54 13.64 -2.35
N HIS A 406 34.73 14.23 -2.45
CA HIS A 406 35.37 14.86 -1.31
C HIS A 406 34.66 16.18 -0.94
N ARG A 407 34.57 16.48 0.36
CA ARG A 407 33.82 17.64 0.87
C ARG A 407 34.36 18.98 0.35
N ARG A 408 35.67 19.05 0.12
CA ARG A 408 36.34 20.28 -0.37
C ARG A 408 36.00 20.62 -1.82
N ASP A 409 35.56 19.64 -2.59
CA ASP A 409 35.25 19.80 -4.01
C ASP A 409 33.80 20.28 -4.23
N LEU A 410 32.99 20.33 -3.15
CA LEU A 410 31.61 20.78 -3.19
C LEU A 410 31.49 22.30 -2.92
N PRO A 411 30.66 23.04 -3.68
CA PRO A 411 30.34 24.43 -3.36
C PRO A 411 29.73 24.55 -1.96
N ILE A 412 30.12 25.57 -1.19
CA ILE A 412 29.71 25.78 0.21
C ILE A 412 28.18 25.80 0.38
N THR A 413 27.46 26.41 -0.56
CA THR A 413 25.98 26.46 -0.55
C THR A 413 25.36 25.08 -0.76
N LEU A 414 25.90 24.30 -1.69
CA LEU A 414 25.42 22.94 -1.96
C LEU A 414 25.76 22.00 -0.80
N ASP A 415 26.93 22.17 -0.20
CA ASP A 415 27.38 21.39 0.96
C ASP A 415 26.47 21.58 2.18
N THR A 416 26.14 22.82 2.51
CA THR A 416 25.27 23.13 3.67
C THR A 416 23.86 22.55 3.51
N HIS A 417 23.24 22.69 2.34
CA HIS A 417 21.91 22.14 2.10
C HIS A 417 21.88 20.60 2.02
N LEU A 418 22.84 19.99 1.33
CA LEU A 418 22.90 18.54 1.21
C LEU A 418 23.31 17.86 2.53
N ALA A 419 24.02 18.56 3.42
CA ALA A 419 24.29 18.06 4.76
C ALA A 419 23.02 17.86 5.59
N VAL A 420 22.03 18.73 5.44
CA VAL A 420 20.76 18.59 6.16
C VAL A 420 19.92 17.44 5.60
N ILE A 421 19.99 17.21 4.28
CA ILE A 421 19.17 16.20 3.60
C ILE A 421 19.76 14.80 3.70
N SER A 422 21.09 14.64 3.72
CA SER A 422 21.76 13.35 3.74
C SER A 422 22.01 12.85 5.18
N PRO A 423 21.30 11.80 5.65
CA PRO A 423 21.52 11.26 6.99
C PRO A 423 22.93 10.68 7.17
N ALA A 424 23.55 10.25 6.07
CA ALA A 424 24.90 9.68 6.07
C ALA A 424 25.94 10.70 6.56
N ARG A 425 25.74 12.00 6.29
CA ARG A 425 26.66 13.06 6.73
C ARG A 425 26.71 13.27 8.24
N TRP A 426 25.63 12.94 8.95
CA TRP A 426 25.55 13.04 10.40
C TRP A 426 26.09 11.80 11.09
N ILE A 427 25.95 10.64 10.44
CA ILE A 427 26.22 9.34 11.04
C ILE A 427 27.64 8.85 10.73
N LEU A 428 28.21 9.19 9.57
CA LEU A 428 29.57 8.79 9.21
C LEU A 428 30.68 9.40 10.09
N PRO A 429 30.66 10.69 10.48
CA PRO A 429 31.70 11.26 11.34
C PRO A 429 31.87 10.59 12.71
N PRO A 430 30.82 10.30 13.51
CA PRO A 430 30.99 9.62 14.79
C PRO A 430 31.43 8.15 14.63
N LEU A 431 31.05 7.48 13.54
CA LEU A 431 31.54 6.16 13.19
C LEU A 431 33.05 6.21 12.87
N ALA A 432 33.44 7.09 11.95
CA ALA A 432 34.84 7.26 11.57
C ALA A 432 35.72 7.72 12.75
N ALA A 433 35.25 8.63 13.59
CA ALA A 433 36.00 9.10 14.75
C ALA A 433 36.32 7.98 15.74
N ARG A 434 35.47 6.96 15.83
CA ARG A 434 35.72 5.78 16.65
C ARG A 434 36.74 4.84 16.01
N GLU A 435 36.60 4.58 14.71
CA GLU A 435 37.49 3.65 13.99
C GLU A 435 38.92 4.18 13.83
N TYR A 436 39.07 5.51 13.74
CA TYR A 436 40.36 6.19 13.66
C TYR A 436 40.84 6.75 15.01
N ALA A 437 40.25 6.30 16.12
CA ALA A 437 40.77 6.64 17.45
C ALA A 437 42.15 6.01 17.66
N ASP A 438 43.05 6.72 18.33
CA ASP A 438 44.44 6.28 18.53
C ASP A 438 44.50 4.91 19.22
N ASP A 439 43.65 4.67 20.22
CA ASP A 439 43.54 3.38 20.91
C ASP A 439 43.20 2.22 19.95
N ALA A 440 42.28 2.46 19.01
CA ALA A 440 41.83 1.46 18.04
C ALA A 440 42.92 1.15 17.00
N LEU A 441 43.61 2.18 16.54
CA LEU A 441 44.70 2.04 15.57
C LEU A 441 45.91 1.35 16.19
N VAL A 442 46.28 1.72 17.42
CA VAL A 442 47.40 1.09 18.16
C VAL A 442 47.10 -0.37 18.47
N ALA A 443 45.88 -0.72 18.89
CA ALA A 443 45.48 -2.10 19.12
C ALA A 443 45.60 -2.95 17.84
N SER A 444 45.24 -2.39 16.69
CA SER A 444 45.38 -3.07 15.40
C SER A 444 46.82 -3.16 14.91
N SER A 445 47.64 -2.11 15.06
CA SER A 445 49.03 -2.10 14.58
C SER A 445 49.98 -2.93 15.45
N ALA A 446 49.70 -3.06 16.75
CA ALA A 446 50.49 -3.86 17.69
C ALA A 446 50.49 -5.37 17.37
N GLN A 447 49.49 -5.84 16.62
CA GLN A 447 49.37 -7.24 16.20
C GLN A 447 50.17 -7.56 14.93
N HIS A 448 50.70 -6.56 14.22
CA HIS A 448 51.31 -6.72 12.89
C HIS A 448 52.80 -6.47 12.86
N ILE A 449 53.50 -7.41 12.23
CA ILE A 449 54.94 -7.36 12.00
C ILE A 449 55.22 -6.78 10.61
N CYS A 450 56.00 -5.71 10.55
CA CYS A 450 56.25 -5.00 9.30
C CYS A 450 57.19 -5.78 8.36
N LYS A 451 56.66 -6.28 7.23
CA LYS A 451 57.43 -7.06 6.24
C LYS A 451 58.48 -6.24 5.47
N LYS A 452 58.28 -4.93 5.31
CA LYS A 452 59.11 -4.07 4.43
C LYS A 452 60.31 -3.41 5.13
N ASN A 453 60.34 -3.34 6.46
CA ASN A 453 61.38 -2.65 7.23
C ASN A 453 62.05 -3.61 8.24
N GLN A 454 62.71 -4.66 7.74
CA GLN A 454 63.58 -5.48 8.58
C GLN A 454 64.86 -4.69 8.90
N VAL A 455 65.06 -4.31 10.16
CA VAL A 455 66.33 -3.69 10.58
C VAL A 455 67.32 -4.81 10.88
N GLN A 456 68.31 -4.99 10.01
CA GLN A 456 69.43 -5.90 10.29
C GLN A 456 70.32 -5.27 11.38
N ARG A 457 70.25 -5.77 12.61
CA ARG A 457 71.37 -5.66 13.57
C ARG A 457 72.30 -6.83 13.35
N GLN A 458 73.60 -6.61 13.57
CA GLN A 458 74.68 -7.50 13.13
C GLN A 458 74.52 -8.97 13.57
N ASP A 459 73.73 -9.29 14.60
CA ASP A 459 73.51 -10.68 15.03
C ASP A 459 72.03 -11.10 15.24
N ILE A 460 71.03 -10.23 15.05
CA ILE A 460 69.60 -10.59 15.22
C ILE A 460 68.72 -9.75 14.27
N ILE A 461 67.93 -10.41 13.42
CA ILE A 461 66.85 -9.78 12.64
C ILE A 461 65.67 -9.56 13.59
N VAL A 462 65.50 -8.36 14.12
CA VAL A 462 64.37 -8.02 14.99
C VAL A 462 63.20 -7.54 14.14
N GLN A 463 62.09 -8.26 14.24
CA GLN A 463 60.81 -7.91 13.63
C GLN A 463 60.10 -6.88 14.51
N LEU A 464 60.07 -5.61 14.07
CA LEU A 464 59.39 -4.53 14.78
C LEU A 464 57.90 -4.49 14.37
N PRO A 465 57.00 -4.14 15.31
CA PRO A 465 55.60 -3.87 14.97
C PRO A 465 55.52 -2.67 14.02
N CYS A 466 54.50 -2.66 13.17
CA CYS A 466 54.30 -1.54 12.26
C CYS A 466 53.96 -0.25 13.02
N PRO A 467 54.45 0.92 12.54
CA PRO A 467 54.01 2.20 13.10
C PRO A 467 52.50 2.35 12.90
N SER A 468 51.80 2.83 13.94
CA SER A 468 50.38 3.14 13.85
C SER A 468 50.15 4.26 12.83
N PRO A 469 49.16 4.14 11.93
CA PRO A 469 48.81 5.23 11.03
C PRO A 469 48.21 6.42 11.78
N ASP A 470 48.44 7.64 11.29
CA ASP A 470 47.87 8.85 11.87
C ASP A 470 46.36 8.94 11.58
N GLY A 471 45.53 8.53 12.54
CA GLY A 471 44.07 8.57 12.44
C GLY A 471 43.51 9.99 12.24
N VAL A 472 44.13 10.97 12.92
CA VAL A 472 43.79 12.39 12.79
C VAL A 472 44.04 12.90 11.37
N ALA A 473 45.14 12.49 10.74
CA ALA A 473 45.44 12.85 9.36
C ALA A 473 44.41 12.25 8.40
N ALA A 474 43.98 11.00 8.60
CA ALA A 474 42.91 10.36 7.83
C ALA A 474 41.57 11.11 7.93
N LEU A 475 41.16 11.44 9.16
CA LEU A 475 39.93 12.20 9.41
C LEU A 475 40.00 13.59 8.77
N SER A 476 41.15 14.26 8.83
CA SER A 476 41.38 15.55 8.18
C SER A 476 41.34 15.45 6.66
N TYR A 477 41.89 14.36 6.10
CA TYR A 477 41.90 14.10 4.66
C TYR A 477 40.50 13.93 4.11
N HIS A 478 39.62 13.22 4.82
CA HIS A 478 38.21 13.07 4.42
C HIS A 478 37.31 14.24 4.86
N GLY A 479 37.85 15.23 5.56
CA GLY A 479 37.07 16.36 6.10
C GLY A 479 36.03 15.91 7.15
N LEU A 480 36.32 14.81 7.85
CA LEU A 480 35.51 14.19 8.91
C LEU A 480 35.99 14.59 10.32
N GLN A 481 37.06 15.39 10.40
CA GLN A 481 37.63 15.84 11.67
C GLN A 481 36.60 16.64 12.48
N LEU A 482 36.51 16.34 13.77
CA LEU A 482 35.51 16.89 14.70
C LEU A 482 35.86 18.21 15.44
N PRO A 483 36.79 19.11 15.03
CA PRO A 483 36.96 20.38 15.74
C PRO A 483 36.16 21.52 15.07
N GLY A 484 35.12 22.00 15.75
CA GLY A 484 34.60 23.38 15.65
C GLY A 484 34.00 23.89 14.32
N ALA A 485 34.02 23.12 13.23
CA ALA A 485 33.65 23.60 11.89
C ALA A 485 32.62 22.71 11.17
N LEU A 486 31.59 22.23 11.89
CA LEU A 486 30.30 21.99 11.24
C LEU A 486 29.63 23.37 11.04
N PRO A 487 29.08 23.70 9.85
CA PRO A 487 28.35 24.96 9.64
C PRO A 487 27.09 25.10 10.52
N LEU A 488 26.76 24.05 11.28
CA LEU A 488 25.81 24.08 12.38
C LEU A 488 26.47 23.45 13.60
N SER A 489 27.08 24.28 14.45
CA SER A 489 27.37 23.96 15.85
C SER A 489 26.04 23.73 16.58
N LEU A 490 25.40 22.60 16.32
CA LEU A 490 24.27 22.12 17.09
C LEU A 490 24.88 21.32 18.25
N SER A 491 24.71 21.82 19.48
CA SER A 491 25.05 21.16 20.76
C SER A 491 24.30 19.83 21.02
N TYR A 492 23.89 19.15 19.96
CA TYR A 492 22.97 18.03 19.96
C TYR A 492 23.69 16.75 19.51
N PRO A 493 23.34 15.59 20.08
CA PRO A 493 23.95 14.34 19.65
C PRO A 493 23.67 14.01 18.17
N PRO A 494 24.64 13.36 17.49
CA PRO A 494 24.64 13.22 16.03
C PRO A 494 23.48 12.40 15.45
N TYR A 495 22.72 11.67 16.28
CA TYR A 495 21.54 10.91 15.86
C TYR A 495 20.25 11.74 15.80
N ILE A 496 20.22 12.96 16.37
CA ILE A 496 18.99 13.79 16.42
C ILE A 496 18.57 14.29 15.03
N PRO A 497 19.43 14.89 14.20
CA PRO A 497 19.01 15.41 12.89
C PRO A 497 18.41 14.33 11.97
N PRO A 498 19.02 13.13 11.85
CA PRO A 498 18.38 12.01 11.15
C PRO A 498 17.00 11.68 11.72
N LEU A 499 16.86 11.58 13.05
CA LEU A 499 15.59 11.24 13.69
C LEU A 499 14.51 12.30 13.43
N VAL A 500 14.85 13.58 13.46
CA VAL A 500 13.94 14.69 13.09
C VAL A 500 13.50 14.55 11.62
N LEU A 501 14.43 14.21 10.72
CA LEU A 501 14.11 13.96 9.31
C LEU A 501 13.17 12.75 9.13
N ALA A 502 13.37 11.66 9.88
CA ALA A 502 12.45 10.52 9.87
C ALA A 502 11.05 10.93 10.32
N VAL A 503 10.94 11.66 11.43
CA VAL A 503 9.65 12.15 11.95
C VAL A 503 8.97 13.09 10.94
N ALA A 504 9.72 14.00 10.32
CA ALA A 504 9.20 14.88 9.28
C ALA A 504 8.68 14.08 8.07
N CYS A 505 9.42 13.06 7.62
CA CYS A 505 8.97 12.18 6.54
C CYS A 505 7.68 11.45 6.93
N LEU A 506 7.61 10.89 8.14
CA LEU A 506 6.41 10.20 8.65
C LEU A 506 5.17 11.09 8.66
N LEU A 507 5.33 12.37 9.03
CA LEU A 507 4.23 13.35 9.03
C LEU A 507 3.79 13.74 7.60
N LEU A 508 4.69 13.67 6.62
CA LEU A 508 4.41 14.01 5.22
C LEU A 508 3.82 12.84 4.40
N ILE A 509 4.03 11.59 4.83
CA ILE A 509 3.50 10.40 4.14
C ILE A 509 1.98 10.47 3.90
N PRO A 510 1.13 10.88 4.87
CA PRO A 510 -0.30 11.04 4.64
C PRO A 510 -0.64 12.03 3.52
N ALA A 511 0.08 13.15 3.44
CA ALA A 511 -0.13 14.15 2.40
C ALA A 511 0.29 13.62 1.02
N ALA A 512 1.43 12.93 0.93
CA ALA A 512 1.91 12.31 -0.30
C ALA A 512 0.94 11.21 -0.80
N TYR A 513 0.39 10.41 0.09
CA TYR A 513 -0.61 9.39 -0.25
C TYR A 513 -1.89 10.03 -0.84
N ILE A 514 -2.39 11.11 -0.23
CA ILE A 514 -3.56 11.83 -0.74
C ILE A 514 -3.27 12.38 -2.13
N PHE A 515 -2.10 12.97 -2.32
CA PHE A 515 -1.66 13.49 -3.61
C PHE A 515 -1.63 12.41 -4.70
N SER A 516 -0.97 11.26 -4.46
CA SER A 516 -0.96 10.16 -5.44
C SER A 516 -2.34 9.62 -5.75
N SER A 517 -3.23 9.51 -4.75
CA SER A 517 -4.61 9.06 -4.99
C SER A 517 -5.38 10.02 -5.91
N ARG A 518 -5.15 11.33 -5.79
CA ARG A 518 -5.76 12.35 -6.67
C ARG A 518 -5.20 12.26 -8.09
N CYS A 519 -3.89 12.12 -8.23
CA CYS A 519 -3.23 11.92 -9.53
C CYS A 519 -3.70 10.64 -10.22
N TYR A 520 -3.85 9.54 -9.48
CA TYR A 520 -4.38 8.28 -10.00
C TYR A 520 -5.83 8.42 -10.49
N LYS A 521 -6.70 9.10 -9.72
CA LYS A 521 -8.08 9.40 -10.14
C LYS A 521 -8.13 10.25 -11.42
N LEU A 522 -7.25 11.24 -11.55
CA LEU A 522 -7.17 12.07 -12.76
C LEU A 522 -6.71 11.25 -13.98
N LYS A 523 -5.75 10.34 -13.81
CA LYS A 523 -5.28 9.44 -14.87
C LYS A 523 -6.39 8.51 -15.34
N ASN A 524 -7.15 7.88 -14.43
CA ASN A 524 -8.27 7.01 -14.80
C ASN A 524 -9.44 7.77 -15.45
N ARG A 525 -9.75 8.99 -15.00
CA ARG A 525 -10.77 9.83 -15.66
C ARG A 525 -10.41 10.19 -17.10
N ARG A 526 -9.11 10.35 -17.41
CA ARG A 526 -8.66 10.56 -18.80
C ARG A 526 -8.78 9.29 -19.63
N ARG A 527 -8.51 8.12 -19.04
CA ARG A 527 -8.56 6.83 -19.73
C ARG A 527 -9.98 6.32 -20.04
N ASN A 528 -10.99 6.73 -19.27
CA ASN A 528 -12.41 6.43 -19.53
C ASN A 528 -13.10 7.48 -20.42
N LYS A 529 -12.38 8.51 -20.88
CA LYS A 529 -12.90 9.54 -21.80
C LYS A 529 -12.51 9.28 -23.26
N TYR A 530 -11.64 8.30 -23.48
CA TYR A 530 -11.32 7.70 -24.77
C TYR A 530 -11.76 6.25 -24.71
#